data_AF-A0AAE4EUA4-F1
#
_entry.id   AF-A0AAE4EUA4-F1
#
_cell.length_a   1.000
_cell.length_b   1.000
_cell.length_c   1.000
_cell.angle_alpha   90.00
_cell.angle_beta   90.00
_cell.angle_gamma   90.00
#
_symmetry.space_group_name_H-M   'P 1'
#
loop_
_entity.id
_entity.type
_entity.pdbx_description
1 polymer ?
#
loop_
_entity_poly.entity_id
_entity_poly.type
_entity_poly.pdbx_seq_one_letter_code
_entity_poly.pdbx_strand_id
1 'polypeptide(L)'
;MGRKKYTDEEIAERKARDAALAARADETLADPDATTQLVHALLTITSPRILGYSLRNQAMLMAQADERGTTLTDVDTLKGWRERGRRVLRGSVSYRIVQPRGAVEDGDGDGEEALTPVNQPDTGDPAETGTRRELFRMQYLFDISQTEGVDEEMPGYHPLTVADSTAALRATLADQLDRYGYAVVIGDVPAAVVNDDPPTVTVPDGFPVVELAHAVGALRSRPKDDRPRMRPREQPAESDAACITPDPARLTFDLGTYGTATARARAELTTGTVVYTVRAHRVAGAFTVHSHEAADYDTVNTATVRFGDWTHTDYVRDDRAPDLPTINSITVHGGCWNVSSDDVDRITHWRVHARRGDYGGTAAPDKTTQRAAAVVRAVLADWYARDDLAELHAARARYDAQGRKRFAEHVAATAAVRLAQATTEHAEAMETVERYTQLSAEPDVTQDT
;
A
#
# COMPACT_ATOMS: atom_id res chain seq x y z
N MET A 1 17.22 -23.86 6.07
CA MET A 1 16.36 -25.03 6.36
C MET A 1 15.60 -25.39 5.08
N GLY A 2 15.74 -26.60 4.56
CA GLY A 2 14.96 -27.04 3.39
C GLY A 2 13.47 -27.12 3.73
N ARG A 3 12.59 -26.68 2.83
CA ARG A 3 11.13 -26.89 2.99
C ARG A 3 10.86 -28.39 3.04
N LYS A 4 10.24 -28.89 4.11
CA LYS A 4 9.73 -30.27 4.17
C LYS A 4 8.81 -30.47 2.96
N LYS A 5 9.15 -31.42 2.09
CA LYS A 5 8.24 -31.83 0.99
C LYS A 5 7.07 -32.58 1.64
N TYR A 6 5.85 -32.22 1.27
CA TYR A 6 4.66 -32.94 1.72
C TYR A 6 4.63 -34.31 1.06
N THR A 7 4.19 -35.34 1.79
CA THR A 7 3.90 -36.65 1.20
C THR A 7 2.62 -36.58 0.36
N ASP A 8 2.43 -37.55 -0.55
CA ASP A 8 1.20 -37.62 -1.35
C ASP A 8 -0.05 -37.79 -0.48
N GLU A 9 0.08 -38.53 0.64
CA GLU A 9 -0.96 -38.68 1.66
C GLU A 9 -1.29 -37.33 2.33
N GLU A 10 -0.29 -36.55 2.77
CA GLU A 10 -0.50 -35.21 3.36
C GLU A 10 -1.17 -34.24 2.35
N ILE A 11 -0.84 -34.35 1.06
CA ILE A 11 -1.46 -33.56 -0.02
C ILE A 11 -2.92 -33.98 -0.23
N ALA A 12 -3.20 -35.28 -0.27
CA ALA A 12 -4.56 -35.81 -0.45
C ALA A 12 -5.47 -35.41 0.73
N GLU A 13 -4.98 -35.52 1.96
CA GLU A 13 -5.70 -35.11 3.16
C GLU A 13 -5.99 -33.60 3.16
N ARG A 14 -5.03 -32.77 2.75
CA ARG A 14 -5.24 -31.33 2.63
C ARG A 14 -6.28 -30.98 1.56
N LYS A 15 -6.22 -31.62 0.39
CA LYS A 15 -7.23 -31.46 -0.66
C LYS A 15 -8.62 -31.87 -0.18
N ALA A 16 -8.73 -32.99 0.55
CA ALA A 16 -10.00 -33.44 1.12
C ALA A 16 -10.57 -32.42 2.12
N ARG A 17 -9.73 -31.86 3.00
CA ARG A 17 -10.15 -30.80 3.94
C ARG A 17 -10.58 -29.51 3.23
N ASP A 18 -9.84 -29.09 2.21
CA ASP A 18 -10.17 -27.89 1.44
C ASP A 18 -11.49 -28.09 0.66
N ALA A 19 -11.71 -29.29 0.10
CA ALA A 19 -12.96 -29.66 -0.56
C ALA A 19 -14.14 -29.72 0.42
N ALA A 20 -13.97 -30.29 1.61
CA ALA A 20 -15.00 -30.35 2.65
C ALA A 20 -15.40 -28.95 3.13
N LEU A 21 -14.43 -28.03 3.30
CA LEU A 21 -14.71 -26.64 3.65
C LEU A 21 -15.53 -25.93 2.55
N ALA A 22 -15.15 -26.15 1.29
CA ALA A 22 -15.86 -25.55 0.15
C ALA A 22 -17.28 -26.13 -0.01
N ALA A 23 -17.46 -27.44 0.23
CA ALA A 23 -18.76 -28.11 0.23
C ALA A 23 -19.67 -27.57 1.34
N ARG A 24 -19.16 -27.44 2.57
CA ARG A 24 -19.92 -26.84 3.69
C ARG A 24 -20.38 -25.41 3.40
N ALA A 25 -19.54 -24.62 2.73
CA ALA A 25 -19.93 -23.29 2.28
C ALA A 25 -21.03 -23.35 1.22
N ASP A 26 -20.94 -24.25 0.24
CA ASP A 26 -22.00 -24.42 -0.76
C ASP A 26 -23.31 -24.95 -0.13
N GLU A 27 -23.26 -25.85 0.87
CA GLU A 27 -24.42 -26.31 1.66
C GLU A 27 -25.08 -25.15 2.41
N THR A 28 -24.28 -24.29 3.06
CA THR A 28 -24.79 -23.08 3.75
C THR A 28 -25.54 -22.17 2.79
N LEU A 29 -25.06 -22.05 1.54
CA LEU A 29 -25.68 -21.20 0.52
C LEU A 29 -26.88 -21.85 -0.19
N ALA A 30 -27.03 -23.17 -0.07
CA ALA A 30 -28.19 -23.91 -0.58
C ALA A 30 -29.37 -23.87 0.38
N ASP A 31 -29.11 -23.67 1.68
CA ASP A 31 -30.13 -23.52 2.73
C ASP A 31 -30.47 -22.03 2.94
N PRO A 32 -31.71 -21.59 2.65
CA PRO A 32 -32.15 -20.20 2.84
C PRO A 32 -32.03 -19.70 4.29
N ASP A 33 -32.28 -20.57 5.28
CA ASP A 33 -32.23 -20.18 6.69
C ASP A 33 -30.78 -19.98 7.13
N ALA A 34 -29.89 -20.90 6.74
CA ALA A 34 -28.46 -20.79 6.99
C ALA A 34 -27.85 -19.58 6.27
N THR A 35 -28.28 -19.29 5.04
CA THR A 35 -27.89 -18.09 4.29
C THR A 35 -28.33 -16.82 5.01
N THR A 36 -29.55 -16.80 5.58
CA THR A 36 -30.06 -15.67 6.36
C THR A 36 -29.20 -15.41 7.59
N GLN A 37 -28.85 -16.47 8.34
CA GLN A 37 -27.95 -16.37 9.49
C GLN A 37 -26.55 -15.88 9.10
N LEU A 38 -26.00 -16.37 7.99
CA LEU A 38 -24.73 -15.91 7.44
C LEU A 38 -24.77 -14.40 7.14
N VAL A 39 -25.82 -13.91 6.46
CA VAL A 39 -25.97 -12.48 6.15
C VAL A 39 -26.05 -11.66 7.43
N HIS A 40 -26.85 -12.07 8.42
CA HIS A 40 -26.91 -11.36 9.70
C HIS A 40 -25.55 -11.29 10.40
N ALA A 41 -24.77 -12.37 10.38
CA ALA A 41 -23.42 -12.36 10.92
C ALA A 41 -22.51 -11.40 10.13
N LEU A 42 -22.58 -11.40 8.79
CA LEU A 42 -21.80 -10.49 7.94
C LEU A 42 -22.15 -9.02 8.16
N LEU A 43 -23.42 -8.69 8.47
CA LEU A 43 -23.83 -7.30 8.77
C LEU A 43 -23.18 -6.76 10.06
N THR A 44 -22.65 -7.62 10.93
CA THR A 44 -21.87 -7.21 12.11
C THR A 44 -20.39 -6.95 11.80
N ILE A 45 -19.92 -7.37 10.63
CA ILE A 45 -18.52 -7.22 10.21
C ILE A 45 -18.35 -5.85 9.56
N THR A 46 -17.29 -5.13 9.92
CA THR A 46 -16.95 -3.82 9.35
C THR A 46 -15.76 -3.86 8.40
N SER A 47 -15.05 -4.99 8.28
CA SER A 47 -13.92 -5.08 7.34
C SER A 47 -14.39 -5.05 5.89
N PRO A 48 -13.95 -4.06 5.09
CA PRO A 48 -14.27 -3.98 3.66
C PRO A 48 -13.74 -5.20 2.90
N ARG A 49 -12.65 -5.84 3.36
CA ARG A 49 -12.10 -7.03 2.71
C ARG A 49 -13.02 -8.23 2.84
N ILE A 50 -13.49 -8.51 4.06
CA ILE A 50 -14.40 -9.64 4.30
C ILE A 50 -15.69 -9.43 3.47
N LEU A 51 -16.25 -8.22 3.54
CA LEU A 51 -17.46 -7.85 2.81
C LEU A 51 -17.28 -7.79 1.28
N GLY A 52 -16.04 -7.65 0.80
CA GLY A 52 -15.70 -7.61 -0.62
C GLY A 52 -15.42 -8.97 -1.27
N TYR A 53 -15.30 -10.05 -0.49
CA TYR A 53 -15.16 -11.40 -1.01
C TYR A 53 -16.48 -11.93 -1.62
N SER A 54 -16.38 -12.97 -2.46
CA SER A 54 -17.57 -13.67 -2.94
C SER A 54 -18.35 -14.29 -1.77
N LEU A 55 -19.66 -14.46 -1.93
CA LEU A 55 -20.53 -15.00 -0.87
C LEU A 55 -20.08 -16.40 -0.42
N ARG A 56 -19.52 -17.21 -1.33
CA ARG A 56 -18.90 -18.49 -0.99
C ARG A 56 -17.70 -18.33 -0.08
N ASN A 57 -16.76 -17.44 -0.42
CA ASN A 57 -15.58 -17.20 0.40
C ASN A 57 -15.94 -16.57 1.75
N GLN A 58 -16.97 -15.73 1.80
CA GLN A 58 -17.56 -15.23 3.04
C GLN A 58 -18.07 -16.37 3.91
N ALA A 59 -18.88 -17.28 3.36
CA ALA A 59 -19.35 -18.48 4.07
C ALA A 59 -18.19 -19.36 4.58
N MET A 60 -17.16 -19.57 3.77
CA MET A 60 -15.95 -20.31 4.18
C MET A 60 -15.21 -19.64 5.35
N LEU A 61 -15.11 -18.31 5.34
CA LEU A 61 -14.46 -17.55 6.40
C LEU A 61 -15.25 -17.66 7.71
N MET A 62 -16.56 -17.44 7.66
CA MET A 62 -17.44 -17.53 8.82
C MET A 62 -17.46 -18.94 9.42
N ALA A 63 -17.57 -19.99 8.60
CA ALA A 63 -17.53 -21.37 9.10
C ALA A 63 -16.23 -21.72 9.82
N GLN A 64 -15.08 -21.21 9.35
CA GLN A 64 -13.79 -21.39 10.02
C GLN A 64 -13.67 -20.55 11.30
N ALA A 65 -14.25 -19.36 11.32
CA ALA A 65 -14.26 -18.48 12.49
C ALA A 65 -15.12 -19.09 13.61
N ASP A 66 -16.28 -19.63 13.26
CA ASP A 66 -17.18 -20.34 14.17
C ASP A 66 -16.53 -21.61 14.74
N GLU A 67 -15.89 -22.42 13.90
CA GLU A 67 -15.15 -23.62 14.34
C GLU A 67 -14.06 -23.29 15.37
N ARG A 68 -13.48 -22.09 15.28
CA ARG A 68 -12.42 -21.60 16.18
C ARG A 68 -12.95 -20.81 17.37
N GLY A 69 -14.25 -20.51 17.41
CA GLY A 69 -14.83 -19.62 18.43
C GLY A 69 -14.24 -18.20 18.37
N THR A 70 -13.95 -17.69 17.17
CA THR A 70 -13.33 -16.38 16.94
C THR A 70 -14.23 -15.47 16.12
N THR A 71 -14.20 -14.16 16.37
CA THR A 71 -14.86 -13.16 15.52
C THR A 71 -13.84 -12.56 14.57
N LEU A 72 -14.15 -12.55 13.27
CA LEU A 72 -13.30 -11.91 12.27
C LEU A 72 -13.46 -10.39 12.37
N THR A 73 -12.34 -9.68 12.44
CA THR A 73 -12.34 -8.21 12.48
C THR A 73 -11.80 -7.65 11.18
N ASP A 74 -10.65 -8.14 10.72
CA ASP A 74 -10.05 -7.79 9.43
C ASP A 74 -9.07 -8.88 9.02
N VAL A 75 -9.02 -9.20 7.72
CA VAL A 75 -8.20 -10.33 7.22
C VAL A 75 -7.28 -9.90 6.09
N ASP A 76 -6.07 -10.45 6.09
CA ASP A 76 -5.10 -10.27 5.00
C ASP A 76 -4.16 -11.47 4.86
N THR A 77 -3.49 -11.56 3.73
CA THR A 77 -2.36 -12.45 3.52
C THR A 77 -1.16 -12.04 4.39
N LEU A 78 -0.22 -12.98 4.59
CA LEU A 78 1.06 -12.68 5.25
C LEU A 78 1.80 -11.50 4.61
N LYS A 79 1.77 -11.40 3.29
CA LYS A 79 2.42 -10.30 2.54
C LYS A 79 1.71 -8.98 2.82
N GLY A 80 0.38 -8.94 2.74
CA GLY A 80 -0.39 -7.73 2.97
C GLY A 80 -0.27 -7.21 4.40
N TRP A 81 -0.26 -8.10 5.41
CA TRP A 81 0.02 -7.67 6.79
C TRP A 81 1.39 -7.03 6.95
N ARG A 82 2.42 -7.59 6.29
CA ARG A 82 3.78 -7.01 6.30
C ARG A 82 3.83 -5.63 5.65
N GLU A 83 3.10 -5.44 4.54
CA GLU A 83 2.97 -4.14 3.87
C GLU A 83 2.23 -3.12 4.76
N ARG A 84 1.31 -3.60 5.61
CA ARG A 84 0.62 -2.80 6.63
C ARG A 84 1.40 -2.63 7.94
N GLY A 85 2.69 -2.97 7.95
CA GLY A 85 3.58 -2.82 9.11
C GLY A 85 3.40 -3.85 10.22
N ARG A 86 2.54 -4.86 10.04
CA ARG A 86 2.30 -5.93 11.01
C ARG A 86 3.01 -7.22 10.62
N ARG A 87 3.28 -8.08 11.60
CA ARG A 87 3.77 -9.46 11.39
C ARG A 87 2.78 -10.43 11.99
N VAL A 88 2.49 -11.52 11.28
CA VAL A 88 1.66 -12.60 11.80
C VAL A 88 2.41 -13.31 12.92
N LEU A 89 1.72 -13.52 14.06
CA LEU A 89 2.24 -14.22 15.22
C LEU A 89 2.65 -15.64 14.85
N ARG A 90 3.81 -16.08 15.36
CA ARG A 90 4.33 -17.43 15.11
C ARG A 90 3.37 -18.47 15.67
N GLY A 91 3.00 -19.45 14.84
CA GLY A 91 2.08 -20.53 15.22
C GLY A 91 0.60 -20.23 14.92
N SER A 92 0.27 -19.04 14.43
CA SER A 92 -1.09 -18.71 14.01
C SER A 92 -1.59 -19.63 12.90
N VAL A 93 -2.85 -20.05 13.03
CA VAL A 93 -3.54 -20.89 12.03
C VAL A 93 -4.27 -19.99 11.04
N SER A 94 -3.90 -20.08 9.76
CA SER A 94 -4.51 -19.28 8.69
C SER A 94 -5.95 -19.69 8.37
N TYR A 95 -6.72 -18.73 7.88
CA TYR A 95 -8.02 -18.93 7.24
C TYR A 95 -7.86 -19.30 5.77
N ARG A 96 -8.75 -20.20 5.33
CA ARG A 96 -8.90 -20.85 4.01
C ARG A 96 -9.83 -20.11 3.04
N ILE A 97 -9.42 -19.56 1.90
CA ILE A 97 -10.39 -19.16 0.84
C ILE A 97 -9.99 -19.68 -0.56
N VAL A 98 -10.95 -19.74 -1.49
CA VAL A 98 -10.69 -20.12 -2.88
C VAL A 98 -10.38 -18.87 -3.72
N GLN A 99 -9.24 -18.86 -4.40
CA GLN A 99 -8.83 -17.80 -5.31
C GLN A 99 -8.63 -18.35 -6.74
N PRO A 100 -9.14 -17.70 -7.79
CA PRO A 100 -8.82 -18.08 -9.16
C PRO A 100 -7.33 -17.86 -9.45
N ARG A 101 -6.68 -18.78 -10.15
CA ARG A 101 -5.26 -18.79 -10.50
C ARG A 101 -5.03 -18.40 -11.97
N GLY A 102 -6.04 -17.83 -12.63
CA GLY A 102 -6.06 -17.70 -14.08
C GLY A 102 -6.43 -19.03 -14.75
N ALA A 103 -6.40 -19.07 -16.06
CA ALA A 103 -6.75 -20.27 -16.82
C ALA A 103 -5.62 -20.64 -17.78
N VAL A 104 -5.36 -21.94 -17.84
CA VAL A 104 -4.34 -22.55 -18.70
C VAL A 104 -5.02 -22.96 -20.00
N GLU A 105 -4.35 -22.71 -21.13
CA GLU A 105 -4.76 -23.25 -22.42
C GLU A 105 -4.29 -24.71 -22.47
N ASP A 106 -5.24 -25.63 -22.63
CA ASP A 106 -4.97 -27.06 -22.82
C ASP A 106 -4.30 -27.20 -24.22
N GLY A 107 -2.99 -27.01 -24.29
CA GLY A 107 -2.18 -27.34 -25.47
C GLY A 107 -1.64 -28.77 -25.34
N ASP A 108 -1.90 -29.62 -26.34
CA ASP A 108 -1.48 -31.03 -26.44
C ASP A 108 0.06 -31.20 -26.64
N GLY A 109 0.86 -30.59 -25.77
CA GLY A 109 2.33 -30.70 -25.79
C GLY A 109 2.86 -31.24 -24.46
N ASP A 110 3.54 -32.39 -24.49
CA ASP A 110 4.30 -33.01 -23.39
C ASP A 110 5.54 -32.19 -22.96
N GLY A 111 5.37 -30.89 -22.69
CA GLY A 111 6.42 -29.96 -22.27
C GLY A 111 5.93 -29.01 -21.19
N GLU A 112 6.69 -28.90 -20.10
CA GLU A 112 6.50 -28.00 -18.94
C GLU A 112 5.43 -26.91 -19.11
N GLU A 113 4.31 -27.08 -18.38
CA GLU A 113 3.17 -26.17 -18.29
C GLU A 113 3.61 -24.71 -18.02
N ALA A 114 3.79 -23.94 -19.09
CA ALA A 114 4.03 -22.50 -18.99
C ALA A 114 2.69 -21.78 -18.73
N LEU A 115 2.51 -21.27 -17.51
CA LEU A 115 1.36 -20.46 -17.15
C LEU A 115 1.35 -19.13 -17.93
N THR A 116 0.39 -18.94 -18.84
CA THR A 116 0.17 -17.65 -19.51
C THR A 116 -0.54 -16.67 -18.57
N PRO A 117 0.01 -15.47 -18.32
CA PRO A 117 -0.70 -14.39 -17.66
C PRO A 117 -1.91 -13.96 -18.50
N VAL A 118 -3.05 -13.69 -17.85
CA VAL A 118 -4.37 -13.39 -18.46
C VAL A 118 -4.40 -12.08 -19.29
N ASN A 119 -3.27 -11.43 -19.57
CA ASN A 119 -3.19 -10.03 -20.01
C ASN A 119 -2.68 -9.79 -21.46
N GLN A 120 -2.81 -10.74 -22.38
CA GLN A 120 -2.62 -10.41 -23.80
C GLN A 120 -3.98 -10.25 -24.50
N PRO A 121 -4.29 -9.07 -25.07
CA PRO A 121 -5.42 -8.95 -25.99
C PRO A 121 -5.13 -9.82 -27.21
N ASP A 122 -5.97 -10.82 -27.39
CA ASP A 122 -5.90 -11.78 -28.48
C ASP A 122 -6.20 -11.06 -29.80
N THR A 123 -5.16 -10.83 -30.59
CA THR A 123 -5.24 -10.30 -31.95
C THR A 123 -4.68 -11.33 -32.92
N GLY A 124 -5.45 -12.37 -33.23
CA GLY A 124 -5.10 -13.28 -34.34
C GLY A 124 -5.94 -14.55 -34.42
N ASP A 125 -6.84 -14.57 -35.41
CA ASP A 125 -7.50 -15.72 -36.07
C ASP A 125 -8.26 -16.79 -35.25
N PRO A 126 -9.45 -17.22 -35.70
CA PRO A 126 -10.27 -18.21 -35.02
C PRO A 126 -9.75 -19.62 -35.32
N ALA A 127 -8.83 -20.13 -34.52
CA ALA A 127 -8.38 -21.52 -34.58
C ALA A 127 -8.54 -22.23 -33.23
N GLU A 128 -9.29 -23.33 -33.30
CA GLU A 128 -9.44 -24.44 -32.34
C GLU A 128 -9.84 -24.14 -30.88
N THR A 129 -11.07 -24.56 -30.56
CA THR A 129 -11.71 -24.58 -29.24
C THR A 129 -10.99 -25.48 -28.23
N GLY A 130 -9.83 -25.07 -27.74
CA GLY A 130 -9.25 -25.60 -26.51
C GLY A 130 -10.15 -25.23 -25.31
N THR A 131 -10.60 -26.22 -24.53
CA THR A 131 -11.39 -25.95 -23.32
C THR A 131 -10.52 -25.33 -22.24
N ARG A 132 -10.46 -24.00 -22.20
CA ARG A 132 -9.76 -23.25 -21.15
C ARG A 132 -10.25 -23.66 -19.76
N ARG A 133 -9.41 -24.34 -18.97
CA ARG A 133 -9.75 -24.77 -17.61
C ARG A 133 -9.36 -23.68 -16.62
N GLU A 134 -10.36 -23.16 -15.89
CA GLU A 134 -10.10 -22.26 -14.77
C GLU A 134 -9.44 -23.03 -13.63
N LEU A 135 -8.22 -22.63 -13.28
CA LEU A 135 -7.53 -23.20 -12.14
C LEU A 135 -7.87 -22.38 -10.90
N PHE A 136 -8.20 -23.06 -9.80
CA PHE A 136 -8.40 -22.44 -8.50
C PHE A 136 -7.30 -22.88 -7.54
N ARG A 137 -6.89 -22.00 -6.64
CA ARG A 137 -5.97 -22.31 -5.54
C ARG A 137 -6.53 -21.84 -4.22
N MET A 138 -6.09 -22.49 -3.14
CA MET A 138 -6.35 -21.99 -1.80
C MET A 138 -5.42 -20.82 -1.46
N GLN A 139 -5.99 -19.71 -1.01
CA GLN A 139 -5.27 -18.57 -0.47
C GLN A 139 -5.40 -18.57 1.06
N TYR A 140 -4.29 -18.25 1.72
CA TYR A 140 -4.18 -18.23 3.17
C TYR A 140 -4.29 -16.79 3.67
N LEU A 141 -5.24 -16.57 4.56
CA LEU A 141 -5.47 -15.28 5.23
C LEU A 141 -5.22 -15.43 6.73
N PHE A 142 -4.98 -14.31 7.39
CA PHE A 142 -4.83 -14.20 8.84
C PHE A 142 -5.69 -13.05 9.31
N ASP A 143 -6.36 -13.22 10.44
CA ASP A 143 -7.09 -12.13 11.08
C ASP A 143 -6.11 -11.18 11.79
N ILE A 144 -6.48 -9.91 11.94
CA ILE A 144 -5.67 -8.90 12.63
C ILE A 144 -5.31 -9.31 14.06
N SER A 145 -6.20 -10.02 14.77
CA SER A 145 -5.94 -10.57 16.12
C SER A 145 -4.77 -11.58 16.14
N GLN A 146 -4.39 -12.12 15.00
CA GLN A 146 -3.27 -13.05 14.83
C GLN A 146 -1.97 -12.33 14.46
N THR A 147 -1.92 -11.02 14.59
CA THR A 147 -0.78 -10.20 14.17
C THR A 147 -0.31 -9.28 15.28
N GLU A 148 1.00 -9.03 15.31
CA GLU A 148 1.67 -8.09 16.20
C GLU A 148 2.43 -7.05 15.39
N GLY A 149 2.72 -5.89 15.98
CA GLY A 149 3.41 -4.79 15.33
C GLY A 149 2.48 -3.62 15.00
N VAL A 150 3.10 -2.44 14.85
CA VAL A 150 2.51 -1.09 14.94
C VAL A 150 1.74 -0.92 16.26
N ASP A 151 2.13 0.08 17.03
CA ASP A 151 1.42 0.44 18.25
C ASP A 151 -0.04 0.77 17.91
N GLU A 152 -0.99 0.03 18.49
CA GLU A 152 -2.43 0.26 18.26
C GLU A 152 -2.89 1.62 18.81
N GLU A 153 -2.06 2.24 19.65
CA GLU A 153 -2.23 3.60 20.15
C GLU A 153 -1.59 4.66 19.22
N MET A 154 -0.92 4.25 18.14
CA MET A 154 -0.32 5.20 17.20
C MET A 154 -1.41 6.00 16.47
N PRO A 155 -1.40 7.35 16.54
CA PRO A 155 -2.39 8.18 15.86
C PRO A 155 -2.43 7.89 14.36
N GLY A 156 -3.62 7.61 13.82
CA GLY A 156 -3.84 7.34 12.39
C GLY A 156 -3.86 5.85 12.01
N TYR A 157 -3.62 4.93 12.95
CA TYR A 157 -3.69 3.49 12.69
C TYR A 157 -5.01 2.88 13.18
N HIS A 158 -5.96 2.69 12.27
CA HIS A 158 -7.20 1.95 12.54
C HIS A 158 -7.44 0.90 11.44
N PRO A 159 -7.96 -0.30 11.78
CA PRO A 159 -8.47 -1.22 10.77
C PRO A 159 -9.46 -0.45 9.90
N LEU A 160 -9.37 -0.59 8.57
CA LEU A 160 -10.37 0.05 7.74
C LEU A 160 -11.72 -0.56 8.06
N THR A 161 -12.65 0.32 8.37
CA THR A 161 -14.03 -0.04 8.65
C THR A 161 -14.91 0.62 7.60
N VAL A 162 -15.89 -0.12 7.10
CA VAL A 162 -16.98 0.50 6.35
C VAL A 162 -17.97 1.11 7.33
N ALA A 163 -18.42 2.32 7.07
CA ALA A 163 -19.43 2.98 7.89
C ALA A 163 -20.81 2.30 7.77
N ASP A 164 -21.10 1.70 6.61
CA ASP A 164 -22.34 0.99 6.33
C ASP A 164 -22.05 -0.39 5.72
N SER A 165 -21.98 -1.41 6.57
CA SER A 165 -21.80 -2.81 6.15
C SER A 165 -22.94 -3.32 5.28
N THR A 166 -24.15 -2.78 5.45
CA THR A 166 -25.33 -3.16 4.64
C THR A 166 -25.13 -2.72 3.20
N ALA A 167 -24.74 -1.46 2.98
CA ALA A 167 -24.47 -0.92 1.65
C ALA A 167 -23.28 -1.64 0.97
N ALA A 168 -22.20 -1.89 1.71
CA ALA A 168 -21.03 -2.60 1.19
C ALA A 168 -21.38 -4.03 0.75
N LEU A 169 -22.08 -4.80 1.60
CA LEU A 169 -22.49 -6.16 1.27
C LEU A 169 -23.49 -6.20 0.12
N ARG A 170 -24.45 -5.27 0.08
CA ARG A 170 -25.38 -5.10 -1.05
C ARG A 170 -24.64 -4.92 -2.36
N ALA A 171 -23.65 -4.02 -2.41
CA ALA A 171 -22.87 -3.76 -3.62
C ALA A 171 -22.09 -5.01 -4.08
N THR A 172 -21.46 -5.73 -3.16
CA THR A 172 -20.75 -6.98 -3.47
C THR A 172 -21.66 -8.08 -4.00
N LEU A 173 -22.89 -8.20 -3.49
CA LEU A 173 -23.86 -9.19 -3.98
C LEU A 173 -24.42 -8.80 -5.35
N ALA A 174 -24.72 -7.52 -5.57
CA ALA A 174 -25.15 -7.02 -6.87
C ALA A 174 -24.07 -7.24 -7.94
N ASP A 175 -22.81 -6.94 -7.65
CA ASP A 175 -21.65 -7.24 -8.53
C ASP A 175 -21.52 -8.74 -8.84
N GLN A 176 -21.81 -9.62 -7.88
CA GLN A 176 -21.80 -11.06 -8.14
C GLN A 176 -22.92 -11.50 -9.09
N LEU A 177 -24.13 -10.98 -8.92
CA LEU A 177 -25.26 -11.27 -9.81
C LEU A 177 -25.01 -10.75 -11.22
N ASP A 178 -24.48 -9.53 -11.35
CA ASP A 178 -24.08 -8.95 -12.65
C ASP A 178 -23.02 -9.81 -13.34
N ARG A 179 -22.02 -10.30 -12.59
CA ARG A 179 -21.02 -11.24 -13.13
C ARG A 179 -21.59 -12.59 -13.53
N TYR A 180 -22.70 -13.03 -12.93
CA TYR A 180 -23.47 -14.17 -13.44
C TYR A 180 -24.31 -13.84 -14.68
N GLY A 181 -24.33 -12.57 -15.11
CA GLY A 181 -25.10 -12.08 -16.25
C GLY A 181 -26.52 -11.65 -15.91
N TYR A 182 -26.86 -11.48 -14.63
CA TYR A 182 -28.21 -11.11 -14.18
C TYR A 182 -28.27 -9.64 -13.79
N ALA A 183 -29.20 -8.90 -14.41
CA ALA A 183 -29.50 -7.54 -13.97
C ALA A 183 -30.39 -7.57 -12.71
N VAL A 184 -30.04 -6.77 -11.70
CA VAL A 184 -30.84 -6.64 -10.48
C VAL A 184 -31.86 -5.52 -10.65
N VAL A 185 -33.15 -5.82 -10.43
CA VAL A 185 -34.27 -4.88 -10.61
C VAL A 185 -35.10 -4.82 -9.33
N ILE A 186 -35.60 -3.63 -8.98
CA ILE A 186 -36.55 -3.45 -7.87
C ILE A 186 -37.95 -3.74 -8.40
N GLY A 187 -38.72 -4.59 -7.70
CA GLY A 187 -40.09 -4.87 -8.06
C GLY A 187 -40.98 -5.10 -6.84
N ASP A 188 -42.30 -5.09 -7.09
CA ASP A 188 -43.31 -5.46 -6.09
C ASP A 188 -43.40 -6.99 -6.01
N VAL A 189 -42.39 -7.58 -5.37
CA VAL A 189 -42.30 -9.02 -5.11
C VAL A 189 -42.10 -9.26 -3.61
N PRO A 190 -42.65 -10.32 -3.02
CA PRO A 190 -42.49 -10.60 -1.60
C PRO A 190 -41.10 -11.17 -1.23
N ALA A 191 -40.37 -11.71 -2.22
CA ALA A 191 -39.03 -12.28 -2.08
C ALA A 191 -38.29 -12.19 -3.42
N ALA A 192 -36.97 -12.40 -3.44
CA ALA A 192 -36.19 -12.41 -4.68
C ALA A 192 -36.70 -13.46 -5.67
N VAL A 193 -36.92 -13.02 -6.92
CA VAL A 193 -37.30 -13.89 -8.03
C VAL A 193 -36.19 -13.85 -9.08
N VAL A 194 -35.58 -15.02 -9.34
CA VAL A 194 -34.58 -15.21 -10.39
C VAL A 194 -35.29 -15.62 -11.68
N ASN A 195 -35.17 -14.82 -12.74
CA ASN A 195 -35.65 -15.14 -14.08
C ASN A 195 -34.45 -15.35 -15.02
N ASP A 196 -34.45 -16.43 -15.80
CA ASP A 196 -33.37 -16.76 -16.73
C ASP A 196 -33.57 -16.14 -18.13
N ASP A 197 -34.78 -15.71 -18.47
CA ASP A 197 -35.12 -15.12 -19.78
C ASP A 197 -36.12 -13.94 -19.66
N PRO A 198 -35.66 -12.67 -19.70
CA PRO A 198 -34.26 -12.26 -19.69
C PRO A 198 -33.59 -12.50 -18.32
N PRO A 199 -32.25 -12.67 -18.26
CA PRO A 199 -31.53 -12.96 -17.03
C PRO A 199 -31.61 -11.77 -16.07
N THR A 200 -32.52 -11.85 -15.11
CA THR A 200 -32.85 -10.78 -14.17
C THR A 200 -33.12 -11.34 -12.77
N VAL A 201 -32.75 -10.59 -11.75
CA VAL A 201 -33.13 -10.86 -10.35
C VAL A 201 -34.00 -9.70 -9.88
N THR A 202 -35.29 -9.96 -9.71
CA THR A 202 -36.23 -8.97 -9.16
C THR A 202 -36.23 -9.10 -7.65
N VAL A 203 -35.92 -8.04 -6.93
CA VAL A 203 -35.91 -8.02 -5.45
C VAL A 203 -36.99 -7.08 -4.91
N PRO A 204 -37.50 -7.31 -3.68
CA PRO A 204 -38.50 -6.46 -3.05
C PRO A 204 -38.04 -5.00 -2.90
N ASP A 205 -39.01 -4.09 -2.79
CA ASP A 205 -38.74 -2.69 -2.45
C ASP A 205 -37.98 -2.58 -1.11
N GLY A 206 -37.08 -1.60 -1.01
CA GLY A 206 -36.10 -1.49 0.08
C GLY A 206 -34.83 -2.33 -0.08
N PHE A 207 -34.78 -3.21 -1.10
CA PHE A 207 -33.55 -3.89 -1.54
C PHE A 207 -32.81 -4.64 -0.42
N PRO A 208 -33.49 -5.59 0.27
CA PRO A 208 -32.92 -6.31 1.39
C PRO A 208 -31.73 -7.18 0.97
N VAL A 209 -30.63 -7.09 1.73
CA VAL A 209 -29.37 -7.80 1.45
C VAL A 209 -29.54 -9.33 1.50
N VAL A 210 -30.46 -9.82 2.34
CA VAL A 210 -30.78 -11.25 2.47
C VAL A 210 -31.33 -11.81 1.15
N GLU A 211 -32.23 -11.10 0.49
CA GLU A 211 -32.85 -11.55 -0.77
C GLU A 211 -31.83 -11.63 -1.92
N LEU A 212 -30.88 -10.69 -1.95
CA LEU A 212 -29.74 -10.77 -2.89
C LEU A 212 -28.86 -11.99 -2.60
N ALA A 213 -28.61 -12.29 -1.33
CA ALA A 213 -27.81 -13.45 -0.95
C ALA A 213 -28.53 -14.77 -1.30
N HIS A 214 -29.85 -14.85 -1.09
CA HIS A 214 -30.68 -15.97 -1.53
C HIS A 214 -30.64 -16.16 -3.05
N ALA A 215 -30.72 -15.08 -3.83
CA ALA A 215 -30.59 -15.16 -5.28
C ALA A 215 -29.21 -15.71 -5.71
N VAL A 216 -28.12 -15.23 -5.10
CA VAL A 216 -26.76 -15.77 -5.36
C VAL A 216 -26.68 -17.25 -4.94
N GLY A 217 -27.22 -17.61 -3.78
CA GLY A 217 -27.28 -18.99 -3.29
C GLY A 217 -28.04 -19.92 -4.22
N ALA A 218 -29.20 -19.48 -4.72
CA ALA A 218 -30.03 -20.21 -5.68
C ALA A 218 -29.29 -20.45 -7.00
N LEU A 219 -28.65 -19.43 -7.58
CA LEU A 219 -27.85 -19.58 -8.80
C LEU A 219 -26.67 -20.54 -8.62
N ARG A 220 -26.00 -20.48 -7.46
CA ARG A 220 -24.87 -21.36 -7.15
C ARG A 220 -25.30 -22.80 -6.89
N SER A 221 -26.47 -23.02 -6.31
CA SER A 221 -26.98 -24.35 -5.97
C SER A 221 -27.48 -25.15 -7.18
N ARG A 222 -27.58 -24.52 -8.36
CA ARG A 222 -27.89 -25.21 -9.62
C ARG A 222 -26.85 -26.29 -9.94
N PRO A 223 -27.26 -27.35 -10.66
CA PRO A 223 -26.32 -28.30 -11.25
C PRO A 223 -25.23 -27.57 -12.04
N LYS A 224 -24.02 -28.14 -12.05
CA LYS A 224 -22.83 -27.48 -12.64
C LYS A 224 -23.06 -27.06 -14.09
N ASP A 225 -23.79 -27.85 -14.86
CA ASP A 225 -24.05 -27.62 -16.29
C ASP A 225 -25.13 -26.55 -16.53
N ASP A 226 -26.00 -26.32 -15.54
CA ASP A 226 -27.06 -25.29 -15.58
C ASP A 226 -26.64 -23.97 -14.90
N ARG A 227 -25.46 -23.97 -14.25
CA ARG A 227 -24.96 -22.80 -13.56
C ARG A 227 -24.46 -21.76 -14.57
N PRO A 228 -24.91 -20.50 -14.51
CA PRO A 228 -24.36 -19.45 -15.35
C PRO A 228 -22.85 -19.33 -15.12
N ARG A 229 -22.08 -19.25 -16.21
CA ARG A 229 -20.64 -19.01 -16.12
C ARG A 229 -20.42 -17.62 -15.56
N MET A 230 -19.71 -17.54 -14.44
CA MET A 230 -19.36 -16.26 -13.85
C MET A 230 -18.33 -15.57 -14.73
N ARG A 231 -18.64 -14.38 -15.22
CA ARG A 231 -17.66 -13.55 -15.92
C ARG A 231 -16.50 -13.26 -14.96
N PRO A 232 -15.25 -13.28 -15.44
CA PRO A 232 -14.14 -12.75 -14.66
C PRO A 232 -14.52 -11.36 -14.18
N ARG A 233 -14.23 -11.07 -12.91
CA ARG A 233 -14.33 -9.68 -12.45
C ARG A 233 -13.43 -8.87 -13.38
N GLU A 234 -13.99 -7.88 -14.06
CA GLU A 234 -13.19 -6.88 -14.77
C GLU A 234 -12.20 -6.35 -13.73
N GLN A 235 -10.92 -6.70 -13.90
CA GLN A 235 -9.92 -6.55 -12.84
C GLN A 235 -9.96 -5.12 -12.30
N PRO A 236 -10.28 -4.92 -11.01
CA PRO A 236 -9.83 -3.71 -10.34
C PRO A 236 -8.28 -3.72 -10.39
N ALA A 237 -7.68 -2.57 -10.66
CA ALA A 237 -6.24 -2.43 -10.89
C ALA A 237 -5.39 -3.16 -9.84
N GLU A 238 -4.41 -3.94 -10.32
CA GLU A 238 -3.26 -4.52 -9.62
C GLU A 238 -3.32 -4.57 -8.06
N SER A 239 -3.58 -5.78 -7.54
CA SER A 239 -3.50 -6.25 -6.14
C SER A 239 -4.72 -6.03 -5.25
N ASP A 240 -5.06 -7.04 -4.43
CA ASP A 240 -6.07 -6.98 -3.36
C ASP A 240 -5.80 -5.86 -2.31
N ALA A 241 -4.70 -5.11 -2.43
CA ALA A 241 -4.44 -3.90 -1.65
C ALA A 241 -5.12 -2.65 -2.25
N ALA A 242 -5.53 -2.68 -3.52
CA ALA A 242 -6.20 -1.58 -4.21
C ALA A 242 -7.67 -1.39 -3.80
N CYS A 243 -8.30 -2.39 -3.16
CA CYS A 243 -9.69 -2.28 -2.67
C CYS A 243 -9.83 -1.43 -1.39
N ILE A 244 -8.71 -0.91 -0.86
CA ILE A 244 -8.61 -0.44 0.53
C ILE A 244 -8.22 1.03 0.62
N THR A 245 -7.80 1.63 -0.48
CA THR A 245 -7.54 3.06 -0.55
C THR A 245 -8.38 3.57 -1.71
N PRO A 246 -9.11 4.70 -1.61
CA PRO A 246 -9.61 5.35 -2.82
C PRO A 246 -8.44 5.40 -3.80
N ASP A 247 -8.58 4.78 -4.98
CA ASP A 247 -7.48 4.73 -5.96
C ASP A 247 -7.05 6.18 -6.14
N PRO A 248 -5.83 6.55 -5.72
CA PRO A 248 -5.42 7.93 -5.78
C PRO A 248 -5.61 8.37 -7.23
N ALA A 249 -6.37 9.46 -7.41
CA ALA A 249 -6.81 9.92 -8.71
C ALA A 249 -5.64 9.81 -9.70
N ARG A 250 -5.86 9.09 -10.80
CA ARG A 250 -4.81 8.89 -11.79
C ARG A 250 -4.44 10.24 -12.38
N LEU A 251 -3.22 10.69 -12.11
CA LEU A 251 -2.69 11.95 -12.61
C LEU A 251 -2.10 11.73 -14.00
N THR A 252 -2.23 12.74 -14.85
CA THR A 252 -1.54 12.80 -16.14
C THR A 252 -0.58 13.97 -16.12
N PHE A 253 0.70 13.69 -16.36
CA PHE A 253 1.77 14.67 -16.39
C PHE A 253 2.21 14.92 -17.82
N ASP A 254 2.35 16.18 -18.20
CA ASP A 254 3.05 16.58 -19.42
C ASP A 254 4.56 16.69 -19.13
N LEU A 255 5.37 15.86 -19.79
CA LEU A 255 6.82 15.87 -19.68
C LEU A 255 7.48 16.65 -20.85
N GLY A 256 6.70 17.41 -21.62
CA GLY A 256 7.14 18.18 -22.77
C GLY A 256 7.66 17.28 -23.89
N THR A 257 8.93 17.46 -24.27
CA THR A 257 9.56 16.67 -25.35
C THR A 257 9.68 15.18 -25.04
N TYR A 258 9.42 14.76 -23.80
CA TYR A 258 9.42 13.34 -23.39
C TYR A 258 8.03 12.68 -23.39
N GLY A 259 6.99 13.39 -23.83
CA GLY A 259 5.62 12.91 -23.94
C GLY A 259 4.84 13.00 -22.63
N THR A 260 3.81 12.16 -22.47
CA THR A 260 2.98 12.15 -21.27
C THR A 260 3.38 11.02 -20.32
N ALA A 261 3.25 11.26 -19.02
CA ALA A 261 3.35 10.24 -17.99
C ALA A 261 2.03 10.09 -17.25
N THR A 262 1.79 8.90 -16.73
CA THR A 262 0.70 8.65 -15.78
C THR A 262 1.29 8.45 -14.40
N ALA A 263 0.69 9.06 -13.39
CA ALA A 263 1.15 8.93 -12.01
C ALA A 263 0.00 8.62 -11.06
N ARG A 264 0.36 8.06 -9.91
CA ARG A 264 -0.50 7.89 -8.74
C ARG A 264 0.19 8.56 -7.56
N ALA A 265 -0.53 9.43 -6.85
CA ALA A 265 0.00 10.15 -5.70
C ALA A 265 -0.59 9.59 -4.41
N ARG A 266 0.24 9.07 -3.51
CA ARG A 266 -0.16 8.57 -2.19
C ARG A 266 0.37 9.52 -1.12
N ALA A 267 -0.53 10.24 -0.45
CA ALA A 267 -0.20 11.06 0.69
C ALA A 267 -0.02 10.21 1.96
N GLU A 268 1.01 10.51 2.74
CA GLU A 268 1.26 9.95 4.06
C GLU A 268 1.23 11.07 5.09
N LEU A 269 0.09 11.22 5.76
CA LEU A 269 -0.13 12.26 6.77
C LEU A 269 0.67 12.03 8.05
N THR A 270 1.20 10.83 8.28
CA THR A 270 2.05 10.56 9.45
C THR A 270 3.43 11.21 9.30
N THR A 271 4.00 11.18 8.10
CA THR A 271 5.35 11.72 7.82
C THR A 271 5.32 13.01 7.02
N GLY A 272 4.14 13.45 6.57
CA GLY A 272 3.97 14.65 5.75
C GLY A 272 4.63 14.51 4.38
N THR A 273 4.61 13.30 3.81
CA THR A 273 5.23 13.01 2.52
C THR A 273 4.18 12.60 1.49
N VAL A 274 4.48 12.78 0.21
CA VAL A 274 3.65 12.30 -0.90
C VAL A 274 4.51 11.47 -1.84
N VAL A 275 4.12 10.22 -2.07
CA VAL A 275 4.81 9.31 -2.99
C VAL A 275 4.10 9.29 -4.33
N TYR A 276 4.81 9.68 -5.37
CA TYR A 276 4.37 9.66 -6.76
C TYR A 276 4.95 8.44 -7.46
N THR A 277 4.09 7.45 -7.77
CA THR A 277 4.46 6.31 -8.61
C THR A 277 4.20 6.67 -10.07
N VAL A 278 5.27 6.90 -10.83
CA VAL A 278 5.22 7.41 -12.20
C VAL A 278 5.50 6.29 -13.20
N ARG A 279 4.69 6.22 -14.27
CA ARG A 279 4.90 5.35 -15.44
C ARG A 279 4.80 6.18 -16.73
N ALA A 280 5.81 6.08 -17.58
CA ALA A 280 5.86 6.71 -18.91
C ALA A 280 6.75 5.88 -19.86
N HIS A 281 6.88 6.30 -21.13
CA HIS A 281 7.88 5.71 -22.01
C HIS A 281 9.28 5.84 -21.39
N ARG A 282 9.94 4.70 -21.11
CA ARG A 282 11.28 4.64 -20.47
C ARG A 282 11.38 5.35 -19.10
N VAL A 283 10.28 5.46 -18.36
CA VAL A 283 10.26 5.94 -16.97
C VAL A 283 9.34 5.04 -16.17
N ALA A 284 9.85 4.46 -15.08
CA ALA A 284 9.03 3.75 -14.12
C ALA A 284 9.65 3.84 -12.71
N GLY A 285 8.85 4.12 -11.68
CA GLY A 285 9.25 4.05 -10.27
C GLY A 285 8.68 5.19 -9.43
N ALA A 286 9.21 5.35 -8.23
CA ALA A 286 8.66 6.27 -7.23
C ALA A 286 9.48 7.56 -7.06
N PHE A 287 8.79 8.65 -6.71
CA PHE A 287 9.36 9.93 -6.33
C PHE A 287 8.63 10.42 -5.08
N THR A 288 9.35 10.61 -3.98
CA THR A 288 8.76 11.09 -2.72
C THR A 288 9.00 12.59 -2.57
N VAL A 289 7.94 13.36 -2.33
CA VAL A 289 7.99 14.81 -2.11
C VAL A 289 7.61 15.13 -0.68
N HIS A 290 8.28 16.11 -0.07
CA HIS A 290 7.90 16.68 1.22
C HIS A 290 8.38 18.13 1.34
N SER A 291 7.82 18.86 2.30
CA SER A 291 8.28 20.21 2.63
C SER A 291 9.68 20.16 3.23
N HIS A 292 10.61 20.94 2.66
CA HIS A 292 11.96 21.06 3.18
C HIS A 292 11.96 21.86 4.48
N GLU A 293 12.73 21.41 5.48
CA GLU A 293 12.90 22.10 6.77
C GLU A 293 11.57 22.50 7.44
N ALA A 294 10.56 21.63 7.35
CA ALA A 294 9.20 22.00 7.77
C ALA A 294 9.09 22.40 9.25
N ALA A 295 9.98 21.91 10.12
CA ALA A 295 9.99 22.30 11.53
C ALA A 295 10.48 23.73 11.78
N ASP A 296 11.12 24.38 10.80
CA ASP A 296 11.74 25.69 10.93
C ASP A 296 10.87 26.83 10.32
N TYR A 297 9.75 26.49 9.67
CA TYR A 297 8.85 27.42 9.02
C TYR A 297 7.39 27.08 9.32
N ASP A 298 6.51 28.08 9.43
CA ASP A 298 5.07 27.88 9.68
C ASP A 298 4.29 27.52 8.41
N THR A 299 4.87 27.76 7.24
CA THR A 299 4.26 27.54 5.93
C THR A 299 5.24 26.88 4.98
N VAL A 300 4.73 26.20 3.95
CA VAL A 300 5.56 25.65 2.87
C VAL A 300 6.34 26.77 2.18
N ASN A 301 7.66 26.74 2.34
CA ASN A 301 8.59 27.64 1.65
C ASN A 301 9.22 26.94 0.45
N THR A 302 9.80 25.76 0.68
CA THR A 302 10.44 24.96 -0.36
C THR A 302 10.16 23.47 -0.17
N ALA A 303 10.35 22.70 -1.25
CA ALA A 303 10.11 21.27 -1.31
C ALA A 303 11.40 20.51 -1.58
N THR A 304 11.42 19.24 -1.16
CA THR A 304 12.43 18.25 -1.50
C THR A 304 11.77 17.09 -2.23
N VAL A 305 12.36 16.67 -3.35
CA VAL A 305 12.01 15.44 -4.07
C VAL A 305 13.14 14.44 -3.92
N ARG A 306 12.85 13.26 -3.38
CA ARG A 306 13.78 12.13 -3.31
C ARG A 306 13.34 11.01 -4.24
N PHE A 307 14.30 10.33 -4.87
CA PHE A 307 14.03 9.20 -5.76
C PHE A 307 13.80 7.93 -4.93
N GLY A 308 12.72 7.21 -5.24
CA GLY A 308 12.22 6.06 -4.46
C GLY A 308 11.09 6.42 -3.49
N ASP A 309 10.62 5.41 -2.76
CA ASP A 309 9.63 5.53 -1.69
C ASP A 309 10.33 5.75 -0.34
N TRP A 310 10.16 6.93 0.24
CA TRP A 310 10.75 7.35 1.52
C TRP A 310 9.71 7.46 2.65
N THR A 311 8.53 6.85 2.48
CA THR A 311 7.39 6.99 3.41
C THR A 311 7.76 6.69 4.86
N HIS A 312 8.66 5.72 5.10
CA HIS A 312 8.90 5.15 6.43
C HIS A 312 10.21 5.56 7.09
N THR A 313 11.10 6.27 6.38
CA THR A 313 12.44 6.57 6.90
C THR A 313 13.12 7.61 6.03
N ASP A 314 13.90 8.50 6.65
CA ASP A 314 14.82 9.40 5.95
C ASP A 314 16.28 8.93 5.97
N TYR A 315 16.58 7.86 6.70
CA TYR A 315 17.93 7.45 7.08
C TYR A 315 18.48 6.26 6.29
N VAL A 316 17.83 5.88 5.20
CA VAL A 316 18.35 4.86 4.27
C VAL A 316 19.30 5.53 3.29
N ARG A 317 20.30 4.78 2.81
CA ARG A 317 21.17 5.27 1.74
C ARG A 317 20.37 5.41 0.45
N ASP A 318 20.59 6.50 -0.30
CA ASP A 318 19.79 6.79 -1.49
C ASP A 318 19.79 5.65 -2.52
N ASP A 319 20.89 4.92 -2.68
CA ASP A 319 21.02 3.77 -3.58
C ASP A 319 20.22 2.52 -3.14
N ARG A 320 19.61 2.57 -1.95
CA ARG A 320 18.83 1.48 -1.36
C ARG A 320 17.39 1.88 -1.05
N ALA A 321 16.94 3.04 -1.50
CA ALA A 321 15.55 3.41 -1.37
C ALA A 321 14.66 2.34 -2.06
N PRO A 322 13.53 1.97 -1.46
CA PRO A 322 12.54 1.16 -2.16
C PRO A 322 12.07 1.83 -3.46
N ASP A 323 11.75 1.03 -4.47
CA ASP A 323 11.11 1.48 -5.72
C ASP A 323 11.83 2.62 -6.46
N LEU A 324 13.16 2.57 -6.47
CA LEU A 324 13.99 3.52 -7.22
C LEU A 324 13.55 3.64 -8.69
N PRO A 325 13.47 4.87 -9.22
CA PRO A 325 13.07 5.10 -10.59
C PRO A 325 14.09 4.55 -11.58
N THR A 326 13.58 3.87 -12.60
CA THR A 326 14.32 3.44 -13.78
C THR A 326 13.99 4.34 -14.95
N ILE A 327 14.98 5.07 -15.44
CA ILE A 327 14.85 6.08 -16.50
C ILE A 327 15.83 5.74 -17.63
N ASN A 328 15.32 5.54 -18.85
CA ASN A 328 16.09 5.02 -19.99
C ASN A 328 16.82 3.70 -19.65
N SER A 329 16.14 2.79 -18.94
CA SER A 329 16.70 1.51 -18.48
C SER A 329 17.88 1.64 -17.51
N ILE A 330 18.03 2.81 -16.87
CA ILE A 330 19.02 3.06 -15.82
C ILE A 330 18.27 3.33 -14.53
N THR A 331 18.46 2.47 -13.53
CA THR A 331 18.00 2.74 -12.16
C THR A 331 18.82 3.90 -11.60
N VAL A 332 18.14 4.96 -11.18
CA VAL A 332 18.77 6.17 -10.66
C VAL A 332 18.35 6.43 -9.22
N HIS A 333 19.28 6.94 -8.43
CA HIS A 333 19.06 7.45 -7.08
C HIS A 333 19.41 8.94 -7.01
N GLY A 334 19.07 9.59 -5.89
CA GLY A 334 19.31 11.01 -5.64
C GLY A 334 18.01 11.79 -5.49
N GLY A 335 17.99 13.04 -5.96
CA GLY A 335 16.85 13.91 -5.78
C GLY A 335 17.08 15.36 -6.22
N CYS A 336 16.20 16.23 -5.74
CA CYS A 336 16.23 17.67 -5.91
C CYS A 336 15.79 18.31 -4.59
N TRP A 337 16.52 19.31 -4.10
CA TRP A 337 16.31 19.88 -2.77
C TRP A 337 16.06 21.39 -2.85
N ASN A 338 15.35 21.90 -1.84
CA ASN A 338 15.14 23.32 -1.63
C ASN A 338 14.59 24.03 -2.89
N VAL A 339 13.48 23.53 -3.42
CA VAL A 339 12.82 24.10 -4.61
C VAL A 339 11.54 24.82 -4.18
N SER A 340 11.46 26.13 -4.39
CA SER A 340 10.23 26.91 -4.20
C SER A 340 9.24 26.69 -5.35
N SER A 341 7.97 27.06 -5.16
CA SER A 341 6.95 27.03 -6.22
C SER A 341 7.40 27.81 -7.47
N ASP A 342 8.01 28.98 -7.28
CA ASP A 342 8.40 29.88 -8.36
C ASP A 342 9.61 29.39 -9.18
N ASP A 343 10.37 28.45 -8.61
CA ASP A 343 11.55 27.86 -9.26
C ASP A 343 11.26 26.54 -9.99
N VAL A 344 10.04 26.00 -9.91
CA VAL A 344 9.69 24.70 -10.51
C VAL A 344 10.02 24.67 -12.00
N ASP A 345 9.60 25.68 -12.76
CA ASP A 345 9.85 25.74 -14.21
C ASP A 345 11.34 25.93 -14.57
N ARG A 346 12.15 26.41 -13.61
CA ARG A 346 13.59 26.64 -13.79
C ARG A 346 14.44 25.41 -13.47
N ILE A 347 13.84 24.31 -13.01
CA ILE A 347 14.57 23.08 -12.73
C ILE A 347 15.17 22.55 -14.03
N THR A 348 16.50 22.57 -14.10
CA THR A 348 17.26 21.91 -15.15
C THR A 348 17.83 20.59 -14.66
N HIS A 349 18.40 19.80 -15.58
CA HIS A 349 19.04 18.53 -15.24
C HIS A 349 20.22 18.67 -14.25
N TRP A 350 20.85 19.84 -14.15
CA TRP A 350 21.92 20.10 -13.18
C TRP A 350 21.41 20.22 -11.74
N ARG A 351 20.16 20.65 -11.56
CA ARG A 351 19.52 20.76 -10.23
C ARG A 351 18.94 19.42 -9.76
N VAL A 352 18.88 18.43 -10.66
CA VAL A 352 18.41 17.08 -10.36
C VAL A 352 19.61 16.15 -10.29
N HIS A 353 19.97 15.76 -9.07
CA HIS A 353 21.17 14.98 -8.79
C HIS A 353 20.98 13.48 -9.07
N ALA A 354 20.52 13.13 -10.28
CA ALA A 354 20.30 11.75 -10.68
C ALA A 354 21.65 11.02 -10.89
N ARG A 355 21.89 9.99 -10.07
CA ARG A 355 23.12 9.19 -10.06
C ARG A 355 22.81 7.72 -10.30
N ARG A 356 23.80 6.96 -10.76
CA ARG A 356 23.72 5.50 -10.99
C ARG A 356 24.80 4.77 -10.21
N GLY A 357 24.54 3.50 -9.91
CA GLY A 357 25.41 2.65 -9.08
C GLY A 357 25.17 2.88 -7.59
N ASP A 358 26.17 2.57 -6.77
CA ASP A 358 26.10 2.68 -5.32
C ASP A 358 26.20 4.13 -4.83
N TYR A 359 26.05 4.34 -3.52
CA TYR A 359 26.25 5.64 -2.86
C TYR A 359 27.61 6.28 -3.24
N GLY A 360 27.56 7.52 -3.74
CA GLY A 360 28.71 8.20 -4.34
C GLY A 360 28.92 7.89 -5.83
N GLY A 361 27.97 7.20 -6.46
CA GLY A 361 28.00 6.79 -7.85
C GLY A 361 28.09 7.95 -8.85
N THR A 362 28.43 7.57 -10.09
CA THR A 362 28.57 8.53 -11.19
C THR A 362 27.25 9.20 -11.56
N ALA A 363 27.31 10.44 -12.04
CA ALA A 363 26.16 11.10 -12.63
C ALA A 363 25.54 10.22 -13.73
N ALA A 364 24.21 10.16 -13.78
CA ALA A 364 23.51 9.50 -14.87
C ALA A 364 23.76 10.26 -16.19
N PRO A 365 23.64 9.60 -17.36
CA PRO A 365 23.79 10.28 -18.65
C PRO A 365 22.83 11.47 -18.81
N ASP A 366 23.24 12.51 -19.55
CA ASP A 366 22.48 13.76 -19.70
C ASP A 366 21.02 13.55 -20.13
N LYS A 367 20.75 12.64 -21.07
CA LYS A 367 19.37 12.34 -21.49
C LYS A 367 18.52 11.74 -20.39
N THR A 368 19.13 11.03 -19.43
CA THR A 368 18.47 10.47 -18.25
C THR A 368 18.23 11.54 -17.20
N THR A 369 19.21 12.41 -16.93
CA THR A 369 19.06 13.53 -15.98
C THR A 369 18.04 14.56 -16.47
N GLN A 370 18.02 14.88 -17.77
CA GLN A 370 17.01 15.77 -18.36
C GLN A 370 15.59 15.20 -18.30
N ARG A 371 15.43 13.90 -18.54
CA ARG A 371 14.13 13.22 -18.39
C ARG A 371 13.70 13.16 -16.94
N ALA A 372 14.62 12.91 -16.01
CA ALA A 372 14.35 12.98 -14.57
C ALA A 372 13.90 14.39 -14.16
N ALA A 373 14.55 15.44 -14.69
CA ALA A 373 14.13 16.82 -14.43
C ALA A 373 12.72 17.13 -14.93
N ALA A 374 12.31 16.60 -16.09
CA ALA A 374 10.93 16.75 -16.54
C ALA A 374 9.91 16.10 -15.59
N VAL A 375 10.21 14.90 -15.08
CA VAL A 375 9.35 14.22 -14.09
C VAL A 375 9.29 15.01 -12.78
N VAL A 376 10.45 15.47 -12.28
CA VAL A 376 10.54 16.27 -11.05
C VAL A 376 9.73 17.56 -11.16
N ARG A 377 9.77 18.26 -12.30
CA ARG A 377 8.94 19.45 -12.53
C ARG A 377 7.46 19.14 -12.45
N ALA A 378 7.00 18.11 -13.16
CA ALA A 378 5.59 17.74 -13.16
C ALA A 378 5.09 17.31 -11.77
N VAL A 379 5.90 16.52 -11.05
CA VAL A 379 5.61 16.08 -9.68
C VAL A 379 5.53 17.26 -8.71
N LEU A 380 6.47 18.22 -8.78
CA LEU A 380 6.44 19.41 -7.93
C LEU A 380 5.28 20.35 -8.26
N ALA A 381 4.96 20.53 -9.55
CA ALA A 381 3.83 21.33 -9.97
C ALA A 381 2.52 20.80 -9.41
N ASP A 382 2.31 19.47 -9.45
CA ASP A 382 1.16 18.83 -8.82
C ASP A 382 1.19 18.99 -7.29
N TRP A 383 2.33 18.73 -6.65
CA TRP A 383 2.46 18.81 -5.19
C TRP A 383 2.13 20.20 -4.63
N TYR A 384 2.61 21.26 -5.29
CA TYR A 384 2.31 22.64 -4.91
C TYR A 384 0.86 23.04 -5.16
N ALA A 385 0.14 22.34 -6.05
CA ALA A 385 -1.26 22.60 -6.36
C ALA A 385 -2.25 21.83 -5.48
N ARG A 386 -1.76 21.02 -4.52
CA ARG A 386 -2.63 20.19 -3.67
C ARG A 386 -3.41 21.02 -2.65
N ASP A 387 -4.69 20.67 -2.47
CA ASP A 387 -5.54 21.30 -1.46
C ASP A 387 -5.12 20.95 -0.01
N ASP A 388 -4.47 19.80 0.20
CA ASP A 388 -4.02 19.30 1.51
C ASP A 388 -2.57 19.70 1.85
N LEU A 389 -1.97 20.61 1.09
CA LEU A 389 -0.55 20.96 1.23
C LEU A 389 -0.17 21.50 2.62
N ALA A 390 -1.05 22.32 3.22
CA ALA A 390 -0.83 22.86 4.56
C ALA A 390 -0.84 21.77 5.64
N GLU A 391 -1.72 20.77 5.50
CA GLU A 391 -1.80 19.63 6.41
C GLU A 391 -0.55 18.74 6.29
N LEU A 392 -0.11 18.47 5.07
CA LEU A 392 1.13 17.73 4.79
C LEU A 392 2.36 18.45 5.36
N HIS A 393 2.41 19.77 5.27
CA HIS A 393 3.47 20.56 5.87
C HIS A 393 3.48 20.46 7.40
N ALA A 394 2.33 20.64 8.05
CA ALA A 394 2.21 20.51 9.50
C ALA A 394 2.57 19.10 10.00
N ALA A 395 2.18 18.05 9.25
CA ALA A 395 2.61 16.67 9.50
C ALA A 395 4.13 16.53 9.41
N ARG A 396 4.75 17.06 8.35
CA ARG A 396 6.20 17.00 8.16
C ARG A 396 6.95 17.77 9.25
N ALA A 397 6.45 18.94 9.65
CA ALA A 397 7.02 19.75 10.73
C ALA A 397 7.06 18.97 12.05
N ARG A 398 5.97 18.26 12.40
CA ARG A 398 5.92 17.38 13.59
C ARG A 398 6.91 16.22 13.48
N TYR A 399 7.04 15.62 12.30
CA TYR A 399 8.00 14.54 12.04
C TYR A 399 9.45 15.02 12.22
N ASP A 400 9.82 16.14 11.59
CA ASP A 400 11.18 16.70 11.62
C ASP A 400 11.56 17.27 13.00
N ALA A 401 10.59 17.81 13.75
CA ALA A 401 10.81 18.44 15.05
C ALA A 401 11.52 17.50 16.05
N GLN A 402 11.25 16.19 16.00
CA GLN A 402 11.91 15.22 16.88
C GLN A 402 13.42 15.14 16.61
N GLY A 403 13.81 15.09 15.33
CA GLY A 403 15.21 15.09 14.92
C GLY A 403 15.91 16.40 15.23
N ARG A 404 15.25 17.53 14.92
CA ARG A 404 15.74 18.89 15.22
C ARG A 404 15.95 19.11 16.71
N LYS A 405 15.02 18.66 17.56
CA LYS A 405 15.16 18.73 19.03
C LYS A 405 16.42 18.01 19.51
N ARG A 406 16.64 16.75 19.09
CA ARG A 406 17.83 15.98 19.48
C ARG A 406 19.12 16.65 19.03
N PHE A 407 19.13 17.20 17.81
CA PHE A 407 20.27 17.94 17.31
C PHE A 407 20.53 19.22 18.13
N ALA A 408 19.49 20.00 18.43
CA ALA A 408 19.58 21.20 19.26
C ALA A 408 20.08 20.89 20.68
N GLU A 409 19.58 19.82 21.30
CA GLU A 409 20.06 19.33 22.60
C GLU A 409 21.55 18.95 22.55
N HIS A 410 22.00 18.28 21.49
CA HIS A 410 23.41 17.93 21.30
C HIS A 410 24.30 19.17 21.10
N VAL A 411 23.84 20.15 20.30
CA VAL A 411 24.54 21.42 20.08
C VAL A 411 24.63 22.20 21.39
N ALA A 412 23.54 22.28 22.16
CA ALA A 412 23.51 22.94 23.46
C ALA A 412 24.48 22.28 24.46
N ALA A 413 24.51 20.95 24.52
CA ALA A 413 25.46 20.21 25.36
C ALA A 413 26.92 20.48 24.95
N THR A 414 27.21 20.49 23.66
CA THR A 414 28.55 20.79 23.13
C THR A 414 28.96 22.23 23.44
N ALA A 415 28.04 23.19 23.31
CA ALA A 415 28.27 24.58 23.63
C ALA A 415 28.53 24.79 25.13
N ALA A 416 27.81 24.08 26.01
CA ALA A 416 28.03 24.13 27.45
C ALA A 416 29.44 23.65 27.85
N VAL A 417 29.93 22.57 27.23
CA VAL A 417 31.30 22.08 27.45
C VAL A 417 32.34 23.12 27.01
N ARG A 418 32.16 23.74 25.83
CA ARG A 418 33.05 24.79 25.34
C ARG A 418 33.05 26.04 26.23
N LEU A 419 31.88 26.43 26.73
CA LEU A 419 31.75 27.56 27.66
C LEU A 419 32.47 27.28 28.98
N ALA A 420 32.33 26.06 29.53
CA ALA A 420 33.04 25.66 30.74
C ALA A 420 34.56 25.69 30.54
N GLN A 421 35.05 25.16 29.42
CA GLN A 421 36.47 25.22 29.08
C GLN A 421 36.98 26.67 28.95
N ALA A 422 36.27 27.52 28.21
CA ALA A 422 36.64 28.92 28.05
C ALA A 422 36.61 29.69 29.39
N THR A 423 35.71 29.32 30.30
CA THR A 423 35.65 29.90 31.66
C THR A 423 36.87 29.52 32.48
N THR A 424 37.30 28.25 32.42
CA THR A 424 38.54 27.78 33.07
C THR A 424 39.76 28.48 32.50
N GLU A 425 39.90 28.51 31.16
CA GLU A 425 41.02 29.19 30.48
C GLU A 425 41.09 30.68 30.83
N HIS A 426 39.93 31.35 30.93
CA HIS A 426 39.87 32.75 31.37
C HIS A 426 40.34 32.92 32.82
N ALA A 427 39.93 32.03 33.74
CA ALA A 427 40.38 32.07 35.12
C ALA A 427 41.90 31.87 35.26
N GLU A 428 42.47 30.91 34.54
CA GLU A 428 43.93 30.67 34.49
C GLU A 428 44.70 31.88 33.91
N ALA A 429 44.15 32.53 32.88
CA ALA A 429 44.72 33.74 32.32
C ALA A 429 44.69 34.91 33.32
N MET A 430 43.60 35.05 34.09
CA MET A 430 43.49 36.09 35.13
C MET A 430 44.47 35.86 36.29
N GLU A 431 44.66 34.62 36.74
CA GLU A 431 45.68 34.27 37.73
C GLU A 431 47.10 34.62 37.22
N THR A 432 47.36 34.36 35.93
CA THR A 432 48.63 34.72 35.29
C THR A 432 48.84 36.23 35.26
N VAL A 433 47.81 37.02 34.93
CA VAL A 433 47.87 38.50 34.96
C VAL A 433 48.13 39.01 36.37
N GLU A 434 47.45 38.47 37.38
CA GLU A 434 47.66 38.86 38.78
C GLU A 434 49.10 38.56 39.22
N ARG A 435 49.62 37.37 38.89
CA ARG A 435 51.02 37.00 39.15
C ARG A 435 52.01 37.97 38.50
N TYR A 436 51.80 38.34 37.24
CA TYR A 436 52.65 39.33 36.57
C TYR A 436 52.52 40.73 37.17
N THR A 437 51.32 41.09 37.64
CA THR A 437 51.10 42.36 38.34
C THR A 437 51.88 42.40 39.66
N GLN A 438 51.88 41.31 40.43
CA GLN A 438 52.68 41.20 41.66
C GLN A 438 54.19 41.29 41.39
N LEU A 439 54.70 40.54 40.41
CA LEU A 439 56.12 40.54 40.04
C LEU A 439 56.63 41.91 39.56
N SER A 440 55.77 42.68 38.87
CA SER A 440 56.13 44.03 38.40
C SER A 440 56.02 45.11 39.48
N ALA A 441 55.34 44.83 40.59
CA ALA A 441 55.21 45.74 41.72
C ALA A 441 56.36 45.59 42.74
N GLU A 442 57.16 44.52 42.67
CA GLU A 442 58.34 44.37 43.51
C GLU A 442 59.37 45.46 43.16
N PRO A 443 59.77 46.32 44.12
CA PRO A 443 60.71 47.39 43.86
C PRO A 443 62.05 46.80 43.42
N ASP A 444 62.66 47.38 42.40
CA ASP A 444 63.97 46.98 41.88
C ASP A 444 65.02 47.14 43.02
N VAL A 445 65.37 46.04 43.70
CA VAL A 445 66.27 46.02 44.88
C VAL A 445 67.73 46.33 44.48
N THR A 446 67.98 46.74 43.23
CA THR A 446 69.31 46.82 42.62
C THR A 446 69.81 48.23 42.32
N GLN A 447 69.46 49.23 43.14
CA GLN A 447 70.15 50.54 43.12
C GLN A 447 70.44 51.08 44.53
N ASP A 448 71.39 50.44 45.21
CA ASP A 448 72.30 51.14 46.14
C ASP A 448 73.58 50.31 46.29
N THR A 449 74.58 50.61 45.45
CA THR A 449 76.00 50.38 45.74
C THR A 449 76.86 51.41 45.04
#